data_AF-A0A0G2E9J5-F1
#
_entry.id   AF-A0A0G2E9J5-F1
#
_cell.length_a   1.000
_cell.length_b   1.000
_cell.length_c   1.000
_cell.angle_alpha   90.00
_cell.angle_beta   90.00
_cell.angle_gamma   90.00
#
_symmetry.space_group_name_H-M   'P 1'
#
loop_
_entity.id
_entity.type
_entity.pdbx_description
1 polymer ?
#
loop_
_entity_poly.entity_id
_entity_poly.type
_entity_poly.pdbx_seq_one_letter_code
_entity_poly.pdbx_strand_id
1 'polypeptide(L)' 'MPLVVPGINSTGDKTEEWTNHLLGKKIGDASDNMTFAKKDLPESHRVLKEGDAMTLDHNPDRLNIHVADDGTVRKVTHG' A
#
# COMPACT_ATOMS: atom_id res chain seq x y z
N MET A 1 -10.73 -28.61 -20.68
CA MET A 1 -10.08 -27.49 -21.41
C MET A 1 -9.29 -26.70 -20.38
N PRO A 2 -7.95 -26.58 -20.47
CA PRO A 2 -7.19 -25.78 -19.52
C PRO A 2 -7.45 -24.29 -19.82
N LEU A 3 -7.93 -23.56 -18.82
CA LEU A 3 -8.15 -22.12 -18.92
C LEU A 3 -6.79 -21.43 -18.81
N VAL A 4 -6.26 -20.97 -19.94
CA VAL A 4 -5.13 -20.03 -19.96
C VAL A 4 -5.63 -18.69 -19.44
N VAL A 5 -5.32 -18.37 -18.17
CA VAL A 5 -5.47 -17.02 -17.65
C VAL A 5 -4.26 -16.19 -18.07
N PRO A 6 -4.44 -15.16 -18.93
CA PRO A 6 -3.32 -14.36 -19.41
C PRO A 6 -2.82 -13.39 -18.33
N GLY A 7 -1.51 -13.39 -18.10
CA GLY A 7 -0.75 -12.20 -17.71
C GLY A 7 -0.90 -11.73 -16.26
N ILE A 8 -0.25 -12.43 -15.32
CA ILE A 8 0.13 -11.83 -14.03
C ILE A 8 1.36 -10.97 -14.32
N ASN A 9 1.13 -9.70 -14.63
CA ASN A 9 2.18 -8.70 -14.63
C ASN A 9 2.65 -8.56 -13.16
N SER A 10 3.93 -8.80 -12.88
CA SER A 10 4.55 -9.01 -11.55
C SER A 10 4.48 -7.82 -10.56
N THR A 11 3.56 -6.89 -10.76
CA THR A 11 3.25 -5.72 -9.93
C THR A 11 1.96 -5.90 -9.10
N GLY A 12 1.07 -6.80 -9.52
CA GLY A 12 -0.18 -7.11 -8.79
C GLY A 12 0.07 -7.79 -7.45
N ASP A 13 0.94 -8.80 -7.43
CA ASP A 13 1.18 -9.66 -6.26
C ASP A 13 1.66 -8.86 -5.03
N LYS A 14 2.63 -7.95 -5.22
CA LYS A 14 3.16 -7.11 -4.13
C LYS A 14 2.11 -6.14 -3.60
N THR A 15 1.29 -5.57 -4.49
CA THR A 15 0.24 -4.63 -4.07
C THR A 15 -0.78 -5.35 -3.20
N GLU A 16 -1.19 -6.55 -3.61
CA GLU A 16 -2.14 -7.37 -2.85
C GLU A 16 -1.54 -7.85 -1.51
N GLU A 17 -0.26 -8.23 -1.49
CA GLU A 17 0.46 -8.58 -0.27
C GLU A 17 0.43 -7.42 0.74
N TRP A 18 0.90 -6.23 0.34
CA TRP A 18 0.87 -5.04 1.20
C TRP A 18 -0.55 -4.63 1.57
N THR A 19 -1.52 -4.80 0.68
CA THR A 19 -2.93 -4.55 0.96
C THR A 19 -3.42 -5.45 2.10
N ASN A 20 -3.12 -6.75 2.05
CA ASN A 20 -3.49 -7.69 3.11
C ASN A 20 -2.78 -7.41 4.45
N HIS A 21 -1.51 -6.96 4.41
CA HIS A 21 -0.77 -6.63 5.62
C HIS A 21 -1.21 -5.32 6.27
N LEU A 22 -1.51 -4.30 5.47
CA LEU A 22 -1.73 -2.95 5.94
C LEU A 22 -3.21 -2.61 6.15
N LEU A 23 -4.13 -3.20 5.38
CA LEU A 23 -5.56 -2.87 5.48
C LEU A 23 -6.09 -2.99 6.91
N GLY A 24 -6.77 -1.95 7.38
CA GLY A 24 -7.35 -1.91 8.72
C GLY A 24 -6.35 -1.69 9.86
N LYS A 25 -5.05 -1.63 9.58
CA LYS A 25 -4.02 -1.22 10.55
C LYS A 25 -3.72 0.28 10.45
N LYS A 26 -3.09 0.82 11.49
CA LYS A 26 -2.57 2.19 11.50
C LYS A 26 -1.08 2.22 11.25
N ILE A 27 -0.57 3.27 10.60
CA ILE A 27 0.88 3.44 10.43
C ILE A 27 1.46 4.16 11.64
N GLY A 28 2.43 3.55 12.31
CA GLY A 28 3.07 4.07 13.53
C GLY A 28 4.57 3.82 13.58
N ASP A 29 5.17 4.06 14.75
CA ASP A 29 6.61 3.88 14.96
C ASP A 29 6.99 2.43 15.29
N ALA A 30 6.07 1.70 15.95
CA ALA A 30 6.21 0.31 16.33
C ALA A 30 5.19 -0.58 15.60
N SER A 31 5.53 -1.87 15.49
CA SER A 31 4.65 -2.89 14.92
C SER A 31 3.93 -3.59 16.07
N ASP A 32 2.62 -3.41 16.13
CA ASP A 32 1.69 -3.97 17.11
C ASP A 32 0.56 -4.72 16.37
N ASN A 33 -0.38 -5.29 17.13
CA ASN A 33 -1.51 -6.02 16.54
C ASN A 33 -2.35 -5.13 15.59
N MET A 34 -2.53 -3.85 15.95
CA MET A 34 -3.28 -2.86 15.16
C MET A 34 -2.42 -1.78 14.48
N THR A 35 -1.10 -1.81 14.69
CA THR A 35 -0.19 -0.78 14.19
C THR A 35 0.91 -1.42 13.36
N PHE A 36 1.24 -0.84 12.23
CA PHE A 36 2.32 -1.27 11.37
C PHE A 36 3.45 -0.23 11.44
N ALA A 37 4.67 -0.68 11.72
CA ALA A 37 5.80 0.23 11.88
C ALA A 37 6.23 0.82 10.53
N LYS A 38 6.54 2.11 10.49
CA LYS A 38 7.10 2.75 9.28
C LYS A 38 8.41 2.14 8.81
N LYS A 39 9.20 1.59 9.74
CA LYS A 39 10.47 0.89 9.42
C LYS A 39 10.26 -0.42 8.65
N ASP A 40 9.07 -1.01 8.73
CA ASP A 40 8.73 -2.26 8.05
C ASP A 40 8.13 -2.00 6.66
N LEU A 41 7.97 -0.72 6.28
CA LEU A 41 7.54 -0.32 4.94
C LEU A 41 8.71 -0.35 3.95
N PRO A 42 8.45 -0.52 2.64
CA PRO A 42 9.50 -0.47 1.63
C PRO A 42 10.18 0.91 1.58
N GLU A 43 11.44 0.96 1.16
CA GLU A 43 12.20 2.23 1.07
C GLU A 43 11.44 3.31 0.28
N SER A 44 10.86 2.93 -0.86
CA SER A 44 10.00 3.81 -1.64
C SER A 44 8.54 3.68 -1.19
N HIS A 45 8.13 4.48 -0.21
CA HIS A 45 6.74 4.58 0.21
C HIS A 45 6.30 6.03 0.40
N ARG A 46 4.99 6.26 0.26
CA ARG A 46 4.34 7.53 0.57
C ARG A 46 3.03 7.27 1.31
N VAL A 47 2.81 7.97 2.41
CA VAL A 47 1.53 7.94 3.12
C VAL A 47 0.72 9.16 2.68
N LEU A 48 -0.47 8.91 2.15
CA LEU A 48 -1.40 9.93 1.68
C LEU A 48 -2.66 9.91 2.54
N LYS A 49 -3.12 11.08 2.94
CA LYS A 49 -4.42 11.23 3.62
C LYS A 49 -5.53 11.43 2.61
N GLU A 50 -6.75 11.14 3.03
CA GLU A 50 -7.93 11.50 2.23
C GLU A 50 -7.94 13.02 1.95
N GLY A 51 -8.07 13.38 0.68
CA GLY A 51 -8.06 14.77 0.23
C GLY A 51 -6.68 15.39 -0.02
N ASP A 52 -5.59 14.65 0.23
CA ASP A 52 -4.24 15.17 -0.03
C ASP A 52 -3.96 15.24 -1.54
N ALA A 53 -3.31 16.33 -1.97
CA ALA A 53 -3.08 16.58 -3.38
C ALA A 53 -2.04 15.60 -3.94
N MET A 54 -2.46 14.74 -4.88
CA MET A 54 -1.55 13.80 -5.54
C MET A 54 -0.84 14.47 -6.71
N THR A 55 0.47 14.58 -6.61
CA THR A 55 1.35 14.91 -7.74
C THR A 55 1.31 13.79 -8.79
N LEU A 56 1.26 14.14 -10.08
CA LEU A 56 1.26 13.21 -11.21
C LEU A 56 2.62 12.52 -11.47
N ASP A 57 3.50 12.52 -10.48
CA ASP A 57 4.82 11.88 -10.58
C ASP A 57 4.66 10.36 -10.40
N HIS A 58 4.73 9.64 -11.52
CA HIS A 58 4.53 8.20 -11.58
C HIS A 58 5.82 7.45 -11.26
N ASN A 59 5.84 6.72 -10.14
CA ASN A 59 6.92 5.85 -9.73
C ASN A 59 6.39 4.43 -9.50
N PRO A 60 6.62 3.48 -10.44
CA PRO A 60 6.08 2.12 -10.35
C PRO A 60 6.61 1.33 -9.15
N ASP A 61 7.76 1.69 -8.61
CA ASP A 61 8.37 1.04 -7.44
C ASP A 61 7.86 1.63 -6.11
N ARG A 62 7.11 2.76 -6.14
CA ARG A 62 6.64 3.44 -4.94
C ARG A 62 5.31 2.87 -4.44
N LEU A 63 5.29 2.50 -3.16
CA LEU A 63 4.07 2.13 -2.45
C LEU A 63 3.34 3.38 -1.93
N ASN A 64 2.17 3.69 -2.51
CA ASN A 64 1.27 4.71 -1.98
C ASN A 64 0.27 4.07 -1.01
N ILE A 65 0.29 4.53 0.24
CA ILE A 65 -0.56 4.06 1.32
C ILE A 65 -1.58 5.15 1.61
N HIS A 66 -2.85 4.88 1.32
CA HIS A 66 -3.96 5.81 1.57
C HIS A 66 -4.55 5.52 2.94
N VAL A 67 -4.44 6.50 3.83
CA VAL A 67 -4.97 6.45 5.19
C VAL A 67 -6.16 7.40 5.31
N ALA A 68 -7.14 7.00 6.13
CA ALA A 68 -8.21 7.89 6.56
C ALA A 68 -7.70 8.96 7.55
N ASP A 69 -8.57 9.91 7.90
CA ASP A 69 -8.26 10.99 8.87
C ASP A 69 -7.80 10.46 10.23
N ASP A 70 -8.29 9.28 10.63
CA ASP A 70 -7.94 8.62 11.88
C ASP A 70 -6.59 7.87 11.82
N GLY A 71 -5.95 7.83 10.64
CA GLY A 71 -4.70 7.14 10.37
C GLY A 71 -4.84 5.66 9.99
N THR A 72 -6.06 5.15 9.82
CA THR A 72 -6.30 3.76 9.40
C THR A 72 -6.07 3.61 7.90
N VAL A 73 -5.32 2.58 7.49
CA VAL A 73 -5.08 2.28 6.08
C VAL A 73 -6.36 1.78 5.43
N ARG A 74 -6.80 2.51 4.40
CA ARG A 74 -8.01 2.24 3.62
C ARG A 74 -7.69 1.59 2.28
N LYS A 75 -6.57 1.96 1.68
CA LYS A 75 -6.19 1.50 0.34
C LYS A 75 -4.68 1.57 0.16
N VAL A 76 -4.15 0.66 -0.64
CA VAL A 76 -2.74 0.63 -1.03
C VAL A 76 -2.67 0.55 -2.55
N THR A 77 -1.74 1.28 -3.15
CA THR A 77 -1.56 1.33 -4.61
C THR A 77 -0.09 1.52 -4.95
N HIS A 78 0.43 0.89 -6.00
CA HIS A 78 1.73 1.23 -6.57
C HIS A 78 1.57 2.24 -7.71
N GLY A 79 2.52 3.18 -7.82
CA GLY A 79 2.56 4.17 -8.89
C GLY A 79 3.06 5.55 -8.52
#